data_AF-A0A5Q4GWE6-F1
#
_entry.id   AF-A0A5Q4GWE6-F1
#
_cell.length_a   1.000
_cell.length_b   1.000
_cell.length_c   1.000
_cell.angle_alpha   90.00
_cell.angle_beta   90.00
_cell.angle_gamma   90.00
#
_symmetry.space_group_name_H-M   'P 1'
#
loop_
_entity.id
_entity.type
_entity.pdbx_description
1 polymer ?
#
loop_
_entity_poly.entity_id
_entity_poly.type
_entity_poly.pdbx_seq_one_letter_code
_entity_poly.pdbx_strand_id
1 'polypeptide(L)' 'MVLRTAKSGSNAGQQFWGCTCYPECKGTVKL' A
#
# COMPACT_ATOMS: atom_id res chain seq x y z
N MET A 1 9.34 -5.24 -1.66
CA MET A 1 8.19 -4.40 -1.27
C MET A 1 8.53 -2.95 -1.54
N VAL A 2 7.54 -2.09 -1.80
CA VAL A 2 7.72 -0.66 -2.12
C VAL A 2 6.80 0.17 -1.25
N LEU A 3 7.27 1.33 -0.79
CA LEU A 3 6.49 2.25 0.02
C LEU A 3 5.47 2.94 -0.88
N ARG A 4 4.19 2.80 -0.55
CA ARG A 4 3.08 3.41 -1.29
C ARG A 4 2.21 4.21 -0.33
N THR A 5 1.55 5.24 -0.84
CA THR A 5 0.61 6.04 -0.06
C THR A 5 -0.80 5.68 -0.49
N ALA A 6 -1.69 5.41 0.48
CA ALA A 6 -3.07 5.09 0.19
C ALA A 6 -3.77 6.32 -0.38
N LYS A 7 -4.37 6.16 -1.56
CA LYS A 7 -5.00 7.27 -2.30
C LYS A 7 -6.43 7.57 -1.83
N SER A 8 -7.10 6.60 -1.19
CA SER A 8 -8.52 6.69 -0.84
C SER A 8 -8.89 5.73 0.29
N GLY A 9 -10.00 6.02 0.97
CA GLY A 9 -10.53 5.23 2.09
C GLY A 9 -10.05 5.73 3.46
N SER A 10 -10.35 4.99 4.52
CA SER A 10 -10.06 5.38 5.92
C SER A 10 -8.57 5.56 6.23
N ASN A 11 -7.69 4.99 5.40
CA ASN A 11 -6.24 5.11 5.51
C ASN A 11 -5.66 6.08 4.46
N ALA A 12 -6.49 6.88 3.76
CA ALA A 12 -5.99 7.83 2.77
C ALA A 12 -4.91 8.75 3.35
N GLY A 13 -3.80 8.91 2.63
CA GLY A 13 -2.64 9.67 3.09
C GLY A 13 -1.65 8.87 3.96
N GLN A 14 -2.02 7.69 4.47
CA GLN A 14 -1.08 6.83 5.18
C GLN A 14 -0.19 6.04 4.22
N GLN A 15 1.06 5.85 4.64
CA GLN A 15 2.04 5.04 3.94
C GLN A 15 1.92 3.58 4.35
N PHE A 16 2.08 2.68 3.39
CA PHE A 16 2.13 1.24 3.62
C PHE A 16 3.16 0.60 2.71
N TRP A 17 3.69 -0.54 3.13
CA TRP A 17 4.54 -1.35 2.28
C TRP A 17 3.66 -2.22 1.40
N GLY A 18 3.66 -1.93 0.11
CA GLY A 18 2.97 -2.74 -0.90
C GLY A 18 3.91 -3.70 -1.60
N CYS A 19 3.37 -4.75 -2.20
CA CYS A 19 4.11 -5.55 -3.16
C CYS A 19 4.57 -4.67 -4.34
N THR A 20 5.72 -5.04 -4.94
CA THR A 20 6.21 -4.42 -6.17
C THR A 20 5.17 -4.52 -7.29
N CYS A 21 4.49 -5.66 -7.41
CA CYS A 21 3.46 -5.92 -8.42
C CYS A 21 2.04 -5.47 -8.02
N TYR A 22 1.87 -4.54 -7.09
CA TYR A 22 0.54 -3.98 -6.80
C TYR A 22 0.01 -3.20 -8.02
N PRO A 23 -1.24 -3.38 -8.47
CA PRO A 23 -2.40 -3.98 -7.76
C PRO A 23 -2.63 -5.47 -7.99
N GLU A 24 -1.86 -6.13 -8.86
CA GLU A 24 -2.00 -7.57 -9.14
C GLU A 24 -1.67 -8.42 -7.91
N CYS A 25 -0.65 -8.00 -7.16
CA CYS A 25 -0.36 -8.53 -5.83
C CYS A 25 -0.82 -7.54 -4.75
N LYS A 26 -1.90 -7.88 -4.05
CA LYS A 26 -2.48 -7.10 -2.93
C LYS A 26 -1.78 -7.34 -1.58
N GLY A 27 -0.61 -7.97 -1.58
CA GLY A 27 0.21 -8.12 -0.39
C GLY A 27 0.61 -6.76 0.15
N THR A 28 0.11 -6.41 1.33
CA THR A 28 0.46 -5.18 2.04
C THR A 28 0.95 -5.54 3.45
N VAL A 29 1.96 -4.82 3.91
CA VAL A 29 2.47 -4.91 5.27
C VAL A 29 2.20 -3.57 5.93
N LYS A 30 1.48 -3.60 7.06
CA LYS A 30 1.29 -2.43 7.92
C LYS A 30 2.62 -2.09 8.59
N LEU A 31 2.98 -0.82 8.54
CA LEU A 31 3.87 -0.22 9.53
C LEU A 31 3.14 -0.11 10.86
#